data_AF-A0A2G1QQP7-F1
#
_entry.id   AF-A0A2G1QQP7-F1
#
_cell.length_a   1.000
_cell.length_b   1.000
_cell.length_c   1.000
_cell.angle_alpha   90.00
_cell.angle_beta   90.00
_cell.angle_gamma   90.00
#
_symmetry.space_group_name_H-M   'P 1'
#
loop_
_entity.id
_entity.type
_entity.pdbx_description
1 polymer ?
#
loop_
_entity_poly.entity_id
_entity_poly.type
_entity_poly.pdbx_seq_one_letter_code
_entity_poly.pdbx_strand_id
1 'polypeptide(L)'
;MESRKYSTYVEHPYYGRYPILSNVRPILLAEEEFVIIRKCTSGKSIKGTAIPANMIRQKQSGSYLIKYFFDEERICCDCNRPFIFFAQEQKRWHEELGININAAGKRCFECRKIHRNTKKNNKRYAELVANEKPTAEQMLEMAEICMQEVEAGRFHRKQLQTAKALIRRVSRLGQNKASPDMKLIENMEQRLRNILSGA
;
A
#
# COMPACT_ATOMS: atom_id res chain seq x y z
N MET A 1 -0.50 -16.68 26.88
CA MET A 1 -1.51 -17.06 25.85
C MET A 1 -1.71 -16.00 24.76
N GLU A 2 -1.37 -14.72 25.00
CA GLU A 2 -1.56 -13.61 24.04
C GLU A 2 -0.67 -13.67 22.79
N SER A 3 0.53 -14.24 22.90
CA SER A 3 1.46 -14.41 21.76
C SER A 3 0.88 -15.26 20.62
N ARG A 4 0.04 -16.27 20.90
CA ARG A 4 -0.56 -17.11 19.85
C ARG A 4 -1.60 -16.36 19.01
N LYS A 5 -2.20 -15.28 19.55
CA LYS A 5 -3.25 -14.52 18.85
C LYS A 5 -2.69 -13.81 17.61
N TYR A 6 -1.51 -13.20 17.74
CA TYR A 6 -0.94 -12.36 16.69
C TYR A 6 -0.13 -13.15 15.66
N SER A 7 0.03 -14.46 15.81
CA SER A 7 0.82 -15.27 14.88
C SER A 7 0.28 -15.24 13.45
N THR A 8 -1.02 -15.01 13.26
CA THR A 8 -1.70 -14.94 11.94
C THR A 8 -1.77 -13.52 11.37
N TYR A 9 -1.30 -12.51 12.10
CA TYR A 9 -1.34 -11.12 11.65
C TYR A 9 -0.27 -10.86 10.59
N VAL A 10 -0.58 -9.94 9.67
CA VAL A 10 0.39 -9.45 8.70
C VAL A 10 1.53 -8.75 9.44
N GLU A 11 2.76 -9.12 9.08
CA GLU A 11 3.95 -8.54 9.66
C GLU A 11 4.24 -7.17 9.06
N HIS A 12 4.42 -6.18 9.93
CA HIS A 12 4.82 -4.84 9.53
C HIS A 12 6.36 -4.76 9.51
N PRO A 13 6.99 -4.25 8.43
CA PRO A 13 8.45 -4.30 8.29
C PRO A 13 9.22 -3.51 9.35
N TYR A 14 8.59 -2.49 9.95
CA TYR A 14 9.23 -1.64 10.96
C TYR A 14 8.82 -1.95 12.40
N TYR A 15 7.66 -2.57 12.60
CA TYR A 15 7.03 -2.71 13.92
C TYR A 15 6.78 -4.18 14.28
N GLY A 16 7.06 -5.10 13.36
CA GLY A 16 6.83 -6.53 13.52
C GLY A 16 5.34 -6.88 13.47
N ARG A 17 5.00 -7.96 14.17
CA ARG A 17 3.67 -8.58 14.15
C ARG A 17 2.89 -8.40 15.45
N TYR A 18 3.58 -8.04 16.54
CA TYR A 18 3.02 -8.00 17.88
C TYR A 18 2.78 -6.56 18.33
N PRO A 19 1.78 -6.32 19.21
CA PRO A 19 1.55 -5.00 19.77
C PRO A 19 2.78 -4.48 20.51
N ILE A 20 3.03 -3.17 20.41
CA ILE A 20 4.16 -2.52 21.06
C ILE A 20 3.68 -1.92 22.38
N LEU A 21 4.01 -2.62 23.46
CA LEU A 21 3.68 -2.16 24.81
C LEU A 21 4.41 -0.86 25.13
N SER A 22 3.72 -0.03 25.89
CA SER A 22 4.15 1.30 26.32
C SER A 22 3.95 1.42 27.82
N ASN A 23 4.78 2.23 28.46
CA ASN A 23 4.61 2.56 29.88
C ASN A 23 3.65 3.75 30.10
N VAL A 24 3.05 4.27 29.02
CA VAL A 24 2.15 5.42 29.08
C VAL A 24 0.80 4.96 29.59
N ARG A 25 0.35 5.57 30.68
CA ARG A 25 -1.02 5.40 31.20
C ARG A 25 -1.85 6.60 30.75
N PRO A 26 -2.78 6.44 29.80
CA PRO A 26 -3.66 7.51 29.38
C PRO A 26 -4.47 8.01 30.59
N ILE A 27 -4.37 9.30 30.88
CA ILE A 27 -5.21 9.94 31.89
C ILE A 27 -6.46 10.40 31.14
N LEU A 28 -7.59 9.81 31.51
CA LEU A 28 -8.91 10.16 30.99
C LEU A 28 -9.61 10.99 32.08
N LEU A 29 -9.53 12.32 31.97
CA LEU A 29 -10.27 13.19 32.87
C LEU A 29 -11.73 13.21 32.42
N ALA A 30 -12.67 12.99 33.34
CA ALA A 30 -14.11 12.90 33.06
C ALA A 30 -14.69 14.19 32.43
N GLU A 31 -13.98 15.31 32.59
CA GLU A 31 -14.37 16.66 32.14
C GLU A 31 -13.69 17.06 30.81
N GLU A 32 -12.73 16.28 30.31
CA GLU A 32 -12.11 16.50 28.99
C GLU A 32 -13.02 15.93 27.88
N GLU A 33 -14.16 16.57 27.64
CA GLU A 33 -15.13 16.24 26.59
C GLU A 33 -14.52 16.19 25.17
N PHE A 34 -13.30 16.71 25.00
CA PHE A 34 -12.56 16.80 23.73
C PHE A 34 -11.57 15.66 23.48
N VAL A 35 -11.31 14.78 24.44
CA VAL A 35 -10.39 13.65 24.27
C VAL A 35 -11.22 12.44 23.88
N ILE A 36 -11.78 12.48 22.67
CA ILE A 36 -12.37 11.30 22.06
C ILE A 36 -11.20 10.34 21.80
N ILE A 37 -10.93 9.48 22.79
CA ILE A 37 -10.42 8.13 22.59
C ILE A 37 -11.19 7.67 21.38
N ARG A 38 -10.51 7.54 20.24
CA ARG A 38 -11.19 7.14 19.02
C ARG A 38 -11.90 5.84 19.38
N LYS A 39 -13.24 5.88 19.55
CA LYS A 39 -14.10 4.70 19.43
C LYS A 39 -13.87 4.31 18.00
N CYS A 40 -12.88 3.46 17.84
CA CYS A 40 -12.22 3.16 16.61
C CYS A 40 -13.33 2.78 15.63
N THR A 41 -13.60 3.63 14.63
CA THR A 41 -14.80 3.52 13.79
C THR A 41 -14.84 2.21 12.97
N SER A 42 -13.78 1.41 13.06
CA SER A 42 -13.57 0.18 12.28
C SER A 42 -12.51 -0.78 12.87
N GLY A 43 -12.08 -0.63 14.12
CA GLY A 43 -11.01 -1.46 14.71
C GLY A 43 -11.12 -1.61 16.22
N LYS A 44 -10.26 -2.43 16.83
CA LYS A 44 -10.20 -2.60 18.28
C LYS A 44 -8.86 -2.11 18.82
N SER A 45 -8.88 -1.08 19.66
CA SER A 45 -7.67 -0.56 20.32
C SER A 45 -7.12 -1.57 21.33
N ILE A 46 -5.81 -1.76 21.31
CA ILE A 46 -5.08 -2.67 22.20
C ILE A 46 -4.68 -1.87 23.45
N LYS A 47 -5.00 -2.40 24.62
CA LYS A 47 -4.66 -1.74 25.90
C LYS A 47 -3.17 -1.83 26.15
N GLY A 48 -2.60 -0.82 26.80
CA GLY A 48 -1.17 -0.81 27.18
C GLY A 48 -0.20 -0.40 26.07
N THR A 49 -0.68 -0.06 24.87
CA THR A 49 0.15 0.36 23.72
C THR A 49 0.05 1.86 23.44
N ALA A 50 -0.38 2.66 24.42
CA ALA A 50 -0.66 4.06 24.22
C ALA A 50 0.63 4.87 23.99
N ILE A 51 0.61 5.83 23.06
CA ILE A 51 1.69 6.81 22.93
C ILE A 51 1.11 8.22 22.87
N PRO A 52 1.81 9.24 23.40
CA PRO A 52 1.34 10.61 23.33
C PRO A 52 1.38 11.13 21.89
N ALA A 53 0.28 11.76 21.50
CA ALA A 53 0.14 12.49 20.25
C ALA A 53 0.50 13.97 20.45
N ASN A 54 1.04 14.59 19.41
CA ASN A 54 1.27 16.02 19.35
C ASN A 54 0.05 16.69 18.71
N MET A 55 -0.78 17.31 19.54
CA MET A 55 -2.02 17.96 19.11
C MET A 55 -1.79 19.14 18.16
N ILE A 56 -0.67 19.84 18.26
CA ILE A 56 -0.34 20.98 17.40
C ILE A 56 -0.05 20.54 15.97
N ARG A 57 0.51 19.33 15.79
CA ARG A 57 0.90 18.80 14.48
C ARG A 57 -0.25 18.11 13.74
N GLN A 58 -1.42 17.97 14.35
CA GLN A 58 -2.55 17.30 13.74
C GLN A 58 -3.24 18.21 12.74
N LYS A 59 -3.30 17.78 11.47
CA LYS A 59 -4.04 18.51 10.45
C LYS A 59 -5.55 18.40 10.72
N GLN A 60 -6.13 19.50 11.18
CA GLN A 60 -7.50 19.56 11.66
C GLN A 60 -8.51 19.49 10.51
N SER A 61 -9.56 18.70 10.70
CA SER A 61 -10.71 18.62 9.80
C SER A 61 -12.01 18.36 10.55
N GLY A 62 -11.99 18.43 11.89
CA GLY A 62 -13.12 18.19 12.78
C GLY A 62 -12.91 18.86 14.13
N SER A 63 -13.92 18.78 15.01
CA SER A 63 -13.99 19.51 16.28
C SER A 63 -13.14 18.94 17.43
N TYR A 64 -12.33 17.91 17.19
CA TYR A 64 -11.59 17.21 18.24
C TYR A 64 -10.14 16.92 17.84
N LEU A 65 -9.28 16.78 18.85
CA LEU A 65 -7.86 16.45 18.73
C LEU A 65 -7.60 15.12 19.45
N ILE A 66 -6.64 14.35 18.94
CA ILE A 66 -6.25 13.08 19.56
C ILE A 66 -5.12 13.35 20.54
N LYS A 67 -5.29 12.93 21.80
CA LYS A 67 -4.26 13.05 22.85
C LYS A 67 -3.32 11.84 22.90
N TYR A 68 -3.85 10.65 22.59
CA TYR A 68 -3.12 9.39 22.61
C TYR A 68 -3.45 8.53 21.39
N PHE A 69 -2.42 7.93 20.78
CA PHE A 69 -2.59 6.85 19.80
C PHE A 69 -2.43 5.49 20.49
N PHE A 70 -3.14 4.48 19.99
CA PHE A 70 -3.07 3.09 20.45
C PHE A 70 -2.82 2.19 19.24
N ASP A 71 -2.21 1.03 19.44
CA ASP A 71 -2.21 0.00 18.42
C ASP A 71 -3.66 -0.43 18.18
N GLU A 72 -4.04 -0.57 16.91
CA GLU A 72 -5.40 -0.96 16.54
C GLU A 72 -5.39 -2.27 15.76
N GLU A 73 -6.17 -3.24 16.23
CA GLU A 73 -6.45 -4.48 15.49
C GLU A 73 -7.47 -4.19 14.38
N ARG A 74 -7.10 -4.57 13.16
CA ARG A 74 -7.92 -4.34 11.96
C ARG A 74 -7.84 -5.51 10.99
N ILE A 75 -8.81 -5.57 10.08
CA ILE A 75 -8.85 -6.52 8.97
C ILE A 75 -8.59 -5.75 7.68
N CYS A 76 -7.66 -6.23 6.85
CA CYS A 76 -7.32 -5.58 5.60
C CYS A 76 -8.46 -5.73 4.59
N CYS A 77 -8.99 -4.64 4.04
CA CYS A 77 -10.09 -4.69 3.08
C CYS A 77 -9.74 -5.35 1.72
N ASP A 78 -8.46 -5.48 1.39
CA ASP A 78 -8.02 -6.09 0.13
C ASP A 78 -7.74 -7.60 0.28
N CYS A 79 -6.90 -8.00 1.25
CA CYS A 79 -6.51 -9.40 1.44
C CYS A 79 -7.20 -10.13 2.59
N ASN A 80 -8.10 -9.46 3.34
CA ASN A 80 -8.83 -9.99 4.50
C ASN A 80 -7.98 -10.56 5.65
N ARG A 81 -6.65 -10.39 5.61
CA ARG A 81 -5.77 -10.78 6.71
C ARG A 81 -5.85 -9.75 7.85
N PRO A 82 -5.80 -10.21 9.12
CA PRO A 82 -5.70 -9.30 10.25
C PRO A 82 -4.34 -8.61 10.27
N PHE A 83 -4.29 -7.35 10.70
CA PHE A 83 -3.05 -6.59 10.86
C PHE A 83 -3.20 -5.57 11.99
N ILE A 84 -2.06 -5.07 12.48
CA ILE A 84 -2.02 -4.00 13.48
C ILE A 84 -1.75 -2.68 12.76
N PHE A 85 -2.60 -1.69 12.99
CA PHE A 85 -2.29 -0.31 12.67
C PHE A 85 -1.62 0.32 13.89
N PHE A 86 -0.29 0.33 13.88
CA PHE A 86 0.52 0.68 15.04
C PHE A 86 0.33 2.13 15.47
N ALA A 87 0.45 2.39 16.75
CA ALA A 87 0.38 3.73 17.32
C ALA A 87 1.49 4.63 16.75
N GLN A 88 2.72 4.10 16.60
CA GLN A 88 3.80 4.85 15.97
C GLN A 88 3.52 5.12 14.48
N GLU A 89 2.87 4.18 13.79
CA GLU A 89 2.47 4.40 12.40
C GLU A 89 1.44 5.53 12.28
N GLN A 90 0.42 5.52 13.15
CA GLN A 90 -0.59 6.57 13.24
C GLN A 90 0.02 7.94 13.50
N LYS A 91 0.94 8.03 14.46
CA LYS A 91 1.66 9.26 14.78
C LYS A 91 2.36 9.84 13.56
N ARG A 92 3.13 9.01 12.84
CA ARG A 92 3.79 9.43 11.60
C ARG A 92 2.80 9.86 10.52
N TRP A 93 1.70 9.12 10.33
CA TRP A 93 0.68 9.47 9.33
C TRP A 93 0.10 10.86 9.58
N HIS A 94 -0.28 11.14 10.81
CA HIS A 94 -1.04 12.34 11.13
C HIS A 94 -0.15 13.56 11.43
N GLU A 95 1.02 13.36 12.04
CA GLU A 95 1.88 14.47 12.47
C GLU A 95 3.03 14.78 11.49
N GLU A 96 3.51 13.79 10.74
CA GLU A 96 4.62 13.96 9.80
C GLU A 96 4.15 14.02 8.35
N LEU A 97 3.27 13.10 7.94
CA LEU A 97 2.74 13.05 6.57
C LEU A 97 1.54 13.97 6.37
N GLY A 98 1.01 14.58 7.44
CA GLY A 98 -0.13 15.50 7.39
C GLY A 98 -1.43 14.87 6.90
N ILE A 99 -1.57 13.55 7.05
CA ILE A 99 -2.80 12.83 6.73
C ILE A 99 -3.87 13.22 7.75
N ASN A 100 -5.08 13.51 7.28
CA ASN A 100 -6.22 13.89 8.10
C ASN A 100 -6.44 12.91 9.27
N ILE A 101 -6.69 13.42 10.47
CA ILE A 101 -6.89 12.62 11.70
C ILE A 101 -8.05 11.62 11.59
N ASN A 102 -9.04 11.93 10.74
CA ASN A 102 -10.18 11.05 10.45
C ASN A 102 -9.82 9.90 9.51
N ALA A 103 -8.67 9.93 8.85
CA ALA A 103 -8.21 8.81 8.04
C ALA A 103 -7.94 7.59 8.94
N ALA A 104 -8.21 6.40 8.40
CA ALA A 104 -8.01 5.14 9.09
C ALA A 104 -7.22 4.18 8.19
N GLY A 105 -6.30 3.41 8.78
CA GLY A 105 -5.60 2.34 8.08
C GLY A 105 -6.57 1.22 7.73
N LYS A 106 -7.13 1.18 6.51
CA LYS A 106 -8.04 0.09 6.07
C LYS A 106 -7.32 -1.11 5.44
N ARG A 107 -6.04 -0.96 5.13
CA ARG A 107 -5.22 -1.95 4.41
C ARG A 107 -3.96 -2.25 5.21
N CYS A 108 -3.48 -3.49 5.17
CA CYS A 108 -2.18 -3.85 5.73
C CYS A 108 -1.03 -3.18 4.95
N PHE A 109 0.18 -3.21 5.50
CA PHE A 109 1.36 -2.58 4.88
C PHE A 109 1.61 -3.05 3.44
N GLU A 110 1.56 -4.36 3.21
CA GLU A 110 1.77 -4.98 1.90
C GLU A 110 0.74 -4.47 0.88
N CYS A 111 -0.56 -4.52 1.21
CA CYS A 111 -1.62 -4.01 0.35
C CYS A 111 -1.52 -2.49 0.13
N ARG A 112 -1.10 -1.70 1.12
CA ARG A 112 -0.83 -0.26 0.94
C ARG A 112 0.34 -0.01 -0.01
N LYS A 113 1.38 -0.84 0.01
CA LYS A 113 2.51 -0.75 -0.94
C LYS A 113 2.04 -1.05 -2.36
N ILE A 114 1.31 -2.15 -2.55
CA ILE A 114 0.72 -2.54 -3.83
C ILE A 114 -0.18 -1.42 -4.37
N HIS A 115 -1.09 -0.87 -3.55
CA HIS A 115 -1.97 0.24 -3.94
C HIS A 115 -1.20 1.52 -4.32
N ARG A 116 -0.12 1.86 -3.60
CA ARG A 116 0.72 3.01 -3.96
C ARG A 116 1.42 2.82 -5.30
N ASN A 117 1.97 1.63 -5.55
CA ASN A 117 2.60 1.30 -6.82
C ASN A 117 1.60 1.38 -7.97
N THR A 118 0.40 0.81 -7.81
CA THR A 118 -0.61 0.89 -8.87
C THR A 118 -1.09 2.29 -9.14
N LYS A 119 -1.26 3.14 -8.11
CA LYS A 119 -1.59 4.54 -8.35
C LYS A 119 -0.50 5.25 -9.18
N LYS A 120 0.77 4.97 -8.87
CA LYS A 120 1.92 5.48 -9.64
C LYS A 120 1.91 4.94 -11.07
N ASN A 121 1.74 3.63 -11.23
CA ASN A 121 1.72 2.94 -12.51
C ASN A 121 0.57 3.41 -13.40
N ASN A 122 -0.64 3.55 -12.86
CA ASN A 122 -1.80 4.06 -13.60
C ASN A 122 -1.57 5.50 -14.09
N LYS A 123 -0.98 6.36 -13.25
CA LYS A 123 -0.62 7.73 -13.66
C LYS A 123 0.39 7.70 -14.80
N ARG A 124 1.48 6.93 -14.64
CA ARG A 124 2.54 6.83 -15.65
C ARG A 124 2.04 6.23 -16.96
N TYR A 125 1.23 5.18 -16.88
CA TYR A 125 0.62 4.56 -18.05
C TYR A 125 -0.30 5.54 -18.80
N ALA A 126 -1.10 6.33 -18.08
CA ALA A 126 -1.94 7.36 -18.70
C ALA A 126 -1.10 8.43 -19.43
N GLU A 127 0.01 8.87 -18.85
CA GLU A 127 0.96 9.79 -19.50
C GLU A 127 1.57 9.19 -20.77
N LEU A 128 1.98 7.92 -20.73
CA LEU A 128 2.57 7.23 -21.88
C LEU A 128 1.55 7.00 -23.01
N VAL A 129 0.30 6.67 -22.69
CA VAL A 129 -0.78 6.50 -23.66
C VAL A 129 -1.16 7.82 -24.32
N ALA A 130 -1.05 8.94 -23.61
CA ALA A 130 -1.34 10.26 -24.16
C ALA A 130 -0.32 10.71 -25.22
N ASN A 131 0.85 10.07 -25.30
CA ASN A 131 1.84 10.35 -26.34
C ASN A 131 1.39 9.73 -27.68
N GLU A 132 1.21 10.55 -28.72
CA GLU A 132 0.75 10.10 -30.04
C GLU A 132 1.73 9.15 -30.75
N LYS A 133 3.04 9.31 -30.48
CA LYS A 133 4.12 8.52 -31.08
C LYS A 133 5.07 8.03 -29.99
N PRO A 134 4.68 7.02 -29.21
CA PRO A 134 5.53 6.49 -28.15
C PRO A 134 6.77 5.81 -28.73
N THR A 135 7.91 5.97 -28.08
CA THR A 135 9.16 5.30 -28.45
C THR A 135 9.12 3.81 -28.11
N ALA A 136 10.08 3.03 -28.63
CA ALA A 136 10.23 1.61 -28.27
C ALA A 136 10.37 1.41 -26.76
N GLU A 137 11.20 2.21 -26.10
CA GLU A 137 11.39 2.22 -24.65
C GLU A 137 10.10 2.52 -23.90
N GLN A 138 9.34 3.52 -24.34
CA GLN A 138 8.05 3.87 -23.74
C GLN A 138 7.01 2.74 -23.90
N MET A 139 7.00 2.06 -25.05
CA MET A 139 6.15 0.89 -25.26
C MET A 139 6.53 -0.29 -24.37
N LEU A 140 7.83 -0.50 -24.12
CA LEU A 140 8.30 -1.51 -23.15
C LEU A 140 7.92 -1.13 -21.72
N GLU A 141 8.06 0.14 -21.34
CA GLU A 141 7.63 0.64 -20.04
C GLU A 141 6.12 0.40 -19.82
N MET A 142 5.29 0.67 -20.83
CA MET A 142 3.85 0.39 -20.79
C MET A 142 3.56 -1.11 -20.61
N ALA A 143 4.30 -1.98 -21.30
CA ALA A 143 4.15 -3.43 -21.17
C ALA A 143 4.54 -3.91 -19.76
N GLU A 144 5.63 -3.37 -19.20
CA GLU A 144 6.09 -3.69 -17.86
C GLU A 144 5.06 -3.28 -16.81
N ILE A 145 4.48 -2.08 -16.93
CA ILE A 145 3.40 -1.62 -16.06
C ILE A 145 2.21 -2.60 -16.11
N CYS A 146 1.79 -3.01 -17.31
CA CYS A 146 0.69 -3.96 -17.48
C CYS A 146 1.01 -5.33 -16.84
N MET A 147 2.24 -5.80 -16.92
CA MET A 147 2.66 -7.06 -16.30
C MET A 147 2.68 -6.96 -14.77
N GLN A 148 3.21 -5.87 -14.21
CA GLN A 148 3.23 -5.65 -12.75
C GLN A 148 1.84 -5.62 -12.14
N GLU A 149 0.85 -5.03 -12.82
CA GLU A 149 -0.54 -5.03 -12.35
C GLU A 149 -1.15 -6.44 -12.32
N VAL A 150 -0.82 -7.25 -13.33
CA VAL A 150 -1.24 -8.65 -13.39
C VAL A 150 -0.60 -9.47 -12.27
N GLU A 151 0.73 -9.34 -12.07
CA GLU A 151 1.48 -10.00 -11.00
C GLU A 151 1.01 -9.58 -9.60
N ALA A 152 0.54 -8.32 -9.44
CA ALA A 152 -0.04 -7.83 -8.20
C ALA A 152 -1.44 -8.43 -7.88
N GLY A 153 -1.92 -9.36 -8.69
CA GLY A 153 -3.21 -10.04 -8.49
C GLY A 153 -4.41 -9.18 -8.88
N ARG A 154 -4.22 -8.04 -9.53
CA ARG A 154 -5.31 -7.22 -10.12
C ARG A 154 -5.61 -7.69 -11.55
N PHE A 155 -5.84 -8.99 -11.70
CA PHE A 155 -5.86 -9.66 -13.01
C PHE A 155 -6.99 -9.12 -13.91
N HIS A 156 -6.64 -8.36 -14.94
CA HIS A 156 -7.54 -8.03 -16.05
C HIS A 156 -6.93 -8.59 -17.34
N ARG A 157 -7.52 -9.66 -17.90
CA ARG A 157 -7.07 -10.35 -19.14
C ARG A 157 -6.72 -9.39 -20.30
N LYS A 158 -7.35 -8.22 -20.34
CA LYS A 158 -7.08 -7.13 -21.29
C LYS A 158 -5.66 -6.56 -21.14
N GLN A 159 -5.18 -6.31 -19.92
CA GLN A 159 -3.83 -5.79 -19.67
C GLN A 159 -2.75 -6.74 -20.17
N LEU A 160 -2.96 -8.06 -20.01
CA LEU A 160 -2.04 -9.07 -20.51
C LEU A 160 -1.99 -9.11 -22.05
N GLN A 161 -3.14 -8.91 -22.71
CA GLN A 161 -3.20 -8.78 -24.17
C GLN A 161 -2.50 -7.51 -24.64
N THR A 162 -2.69 -6.39 -23.93
CA THR A 162 -2.01 -5.13 -24.22
C THR A 162 -0.49 -5.26 -24.09
N ALA A 163 0.01 -5.86 -23.01
CA ALA A 163 1.44 -6.12 -22.81
C ALA A 163 2.02 -6.95 -23.98
N LYS A 164 1.35 -8.04 -24.37
CA LYS A 164 1.75 -8.86 -25.53
C LYS A 164 1.78 -8.08 -26.84
N ALA A 165 0.79 -7.22 -27.09
CA ALA A 165 0.71 -6.43 -28.31
C ALA A 165 1.85 -5.39 -28.38
N LEU A 166 2.16 -4.74 -27.26
CA LEU A 166 3.25 -3.77 -27.15
C LEU A 166 4.62 -4.43 -27.38
N ILE A 167 4.89 -5.56 -26.71
CA ILE A 167 6.14 -6.30 -26.88
C ILE A 167 6.32 -6.70 -28.35
N ARG A 168 5.30 -7.30 -28.98
CA ARG A 168 5.35 -7.67 -30.41
C ARG A 168 5.59 -6.47 -31.32
N ARG A 169 5.02 -5.30 -31.00
CA ARG A 169 5.23 -4.08 -31.77
C ARG A 169 6.68 -3.62 -31.67
N VAL A 170 7.26 -3.62 -30.48
CA VAL A 170 8.67 -3.26 -30.26
C VAL A 170 9.60 -4.25 -30.97
N SER A 171 9.36 -5.56 -30.85
CA SER A 171 10.16 -6.58 -31.55
C SER A 171 10.18 -6.42 -33.08
N ARG A 172 9.10 -5.88 -33.66
CA ARG A 172 9.05 -5.58 -35.11
C ARG A 172 9.82 -4.32 -35.48
N LEU A 173 9.89 -3.34 -34.58
CA LEU A 173 10.61 -2.08 -34.79
C LEU A 173 12.13 -2.28 -34.61
N GLY A 174 12.55 -3.17 -33.70
CA GLY A 174 13.95 -3.50 -33.45
C GLY A 174 14.49 -4.59 -34.38
N GLN A 175 14.84 -4.26 -35.63
CA GLN A 175 15.51 -5.21 -36.53
C GLN A 175 17.03 -5.35 -36.29
N ASN A 176 17.61 -4.72 -35.25
CA ASN A 176 19.01 -4.89 -34.87
C ASN A 176 19.16 -5.73 -33.59
N LYS A 177 19.57 -6.99 -33.77
CA LYS A 177 19.59 -8.08 -32.77
C LYS A 177 20.55 -7.91 -31.57
N ALA A 178 21.27 -6.79 -31.46
CA ALA A 178 22.30 -6.57 -30.42
C ALA A 178 21.96 -5.47 -29.39
N SER A 179 20.71 -4.98 -29.35
CA SER A 179 20.28 -3.96 -28.37
C SER A 179 20.00 -4.56 -26.98
N PRO A 180 20.32 -3.85 -25.87
CA PRO A 180 19.85 -4.15 -24.51
C PRO A 180 18.34 -4.46 -24.43
N ASP A 181 17.55 -3.88 -25.33
CA ASP A 181 16.10 -4.05 -25.42
C ASP A 181 15.68 -5.51 -25.67
N MET A 182 16.50 -6.30 -26.38
CA MET A 182 16.16 -7.68 -26.72
C MET A 182 16.21 -8.63 -25.52
N LYS A 183 17.17 -8.43 -24.60
CA LYS A 183 17.23 -9.20 -23.34
C LYS A 183 16.05 -8.87 -22.44
N LEU A 184 15.63 -7.61 -22.41
CA LEU A 184 14.46 -7.17 -21.66
C LEU A 184 13.18 -7.79 -22.23
N ILE A 185 13.03 -7.79 -23.57
CA ILE A 185 11.91 -8.44 -24.26
C ILE A 185 11.85 -9.94 -23.93
N GLU A 186 12.97 -10.65 -24.02
CA GLU A 186 13.02 -12.09 -23.74
C GLU A 186 12.61 -12.41 -22.29
N ASN A 187 13.08 -11.60 -21.32
CA ASN A 187 12.67 -11.70 -19.92
C ASN A 187 11.15 -11.49 -19.77
N MET A 188 10.61 -10.44 -20.40
CA MET A 188 9.18 -10.14 -20.34
C MET A 188 8.33 -11.25 -20.97
N GLU A 189 8.77 -11.82 -22.09
CA GLU A 189 8.10 -12.96 -22.72
C GLU A 189 8.12 -14.20 -21.83
N GLN A 190 9.23 -14.48 -21.14
CA GLN A 190 9.31 -15.59 -20.20
C GLN A 190 8.36 -15.37 -19.01
N ARG A 191 8.32 -14.16 -18.43
CA ARG A 191 7.36 -13.81 -17.37
C ARG A 191 5.92 -13.96 -17.84
N LEU A 192 5.59 -13.51 -19.05
CA LEU A 192 4.26 -13.69 -19.63
C LEU A 192 3.89 -15.18 -19.78
N ARG A 193 4.84 -16.03 -20.21
CA ARG A 193 4.62 -17.48 -20.28
C ARG A 193 4.31 -18.05 -18.90
N ASN A 194 5.12 -17.71 -17.89
CA ASN A 194 4.93 -18.19 -16.52
C ASN A 194 3.57 -17.78 -15.94
N ILE A 195 3.14 -16.53 -16.17
CA ILE A 195 1.83 -16.01 -15.73
C ILE A 195 0.68 -16.79 -16.41
N LEU A 196 0.84 -17.15 -17.68
CA LEU A 196 -0.18 -17.89 -18.44
C LEU A 196 -0.22 -19.38 -18.13
N SER A 197 0.89 -19.98 -17.73
CA SER A 197 0.98 -21.40 -17.38
C SER A 197 0.59 -21.69 -15.93
N GLY A 198 0.57 -20.66 -15.07
CA GLY A 198 0.22 -20.75 -13.65
C GLY A 198 -1.18 -20.25 -13.30
N ALA A 199 -1.99 -19.86 -14.29
CA ALA A 199 -3.40 -19.44 -14.16
C ALA A 199 -4.32 -20.52 -14.74
#